data_AF-A0A5J4TJU7-F1
#
_entry.id   AF-A0A5J4TJU7-F1
#
_cell.length_a   1.000
_cell.length_b   1.000
_cell.length_c   1.000
_cell.angle_alpha   90.00
_cell.angle_beta   90.00
_cell.angle_gamma   90.00
#
_symmetry.space_group_name_H-M   'P 1'
#
loop_
_entity.id
_entity.type
_entity.pdbx_description
1 polymer ?
#
loop_
_entity_poly.entity_id
_entity_poly.type
_entity_poly.pdbx_seq_one_letter_code
_entity_poly.pdbx_strand_id
1 'polypeptide(L)'
;MPGKKQQNKRFKGSSGGKRQAFKGVIGKERSKTSAMKVGLKIERKNASKQKLRHGRDLLVQKFRLHGQIGPSKLVALIPINDNSNIPQAMQLLTEKTELALESSVRTVFSRASKQFLTFIPVNIQSPFSVLDLCGVADIF
;
A
#
# COMPACT_ATOMS: atom_id res chain seq x y z
N MET A 1 50.65 5.11 40.12
CA MET A 1 49.85 4.03 39.48
C MET A 1 49.04 4.63 38.32
N PRO A 2 49.02 3.98 37.14
CA PRO A 2 48.85 4.61 35.83
C PRO A 2 47.40 4.72 35.33
N GLY A 3 47.23 5.52 34.26
CA GLY A 3 45.97 6.01 33.72
C GLY A 3 45.06 5.00 33.00
N LYS A 4 43.78 5.40 32.87
CA LYS A 4 42.75 4.65 32.14
C LYS A 4 42.66 5.14 30.70
N LYS A 5 43.03 4.24 29.78
CA LYS A 5 42.89 4.36 28.32
C LYS A 5 41.41 4.43 27.92
N GLN A 6 40.98 5.52 27.27
CA GLN A 6 39.73 5.52 26.50
C GLN A 6 39.99 4.87 25.13
N GLN A 7 39.28 3.78 24.85
CA GLN A 7 39.28 3.12 23.55
C GLN A 7 38.56 3.99 22.51
N ASN A 8 39.33 4.53 21.57
CA ASN A 8 38.84 5.09 20.32
C ASN A 8 38.16 4.00 19.48
N LYS A 9 36.85 4.13 19.23
CA LYS A 9 36.22 3.48 18.07
C LYS A 9 36.16 4.49 16.91
N ARG A 10 37.15 4.40 16.02
CA ARG A 10 37.10 4.94 14.66
C ARG A 10 36.50 3.89 13.72
N PHE A 11 35.45 4.24 13.00
CA PHE A 11 35.15 3.74 11.65
C PHE A 11 34.64 4.95 10.84
N LYS A 12 35.48 5.54 9.97
CA LYS A 12 35.48 5.39 8.48
C LYS A 12 34.08 5.64 7.89
N GLY A 13 33.78 6.57 6.98
CA GLY A 13 34.57 7.50 6.17
C GLY A 13 33.81 7.73 4.83
N SER A 14 33.68 8.99 4.43
CA SER A 14 33.57 9.54 3.04
C SER A 14 32.51 9.02 2.05
N SER A 15 31.61 9.91 1.59
CA SER A 15 31.81 10.67 0.33
C SER A 15 30.53 11.39 -0.14
N GLY A 16 30.68 12.59 -0.72
CA GLY A 16 29.64 13.19 -1.57
C GLY A 16 29.21 14.61 -1.21
N GLY A 17 30.04 15.62 -1.52
CA GLY A 17 29.61 17.01 -1.48
C GLY A 17 30.71 18.05 -1.44
N LYS A 18 31.68 18.00 -2.36
CA LYS A 18 32.59 19.15 -2.58
C LYS A 18 31.77 20.29 -3.19
N ARG A 19 31.14 21.12 -2.36
CA ARG A 19 30.69 22.46 -2.79
C ARG A 19 31.92 23.35 -2.81
N GLN A 20 32.31 23.77 -4.01
CA GLN A 20 33.39 24.72 -4.23
C GLN A 20 33.16 25.95 -3.35
N ALA A 21 34.12 26.21 -2.47
CA ALA A 21 34.14 27.38 -1.62
C ALA A 21 34.41 28.61 -2.50
N PHE A 22 33.38 29.44 -2.73
CA PHE A 22 33.60 30.83 -3.06
C PHE A 22 34.29 31.49 -1.87
N LYS A 23 35.60 31.76 -2.00
CA LYS A 23 36.36 32.57 -1.05
C LYS A 23 35.75 33.97 -1.02
N GLY A 24 35.22 34.40 0.13
CA GLY A 24 34.92 35.83 0.33
C GLY A 24 33.73 36.18 1.21
N VAL A 25 32.83 35.26 1.55
CA VAL A 25 31.73 35.58 2.48
C VAL A 25 31.68 34.54 3.59
N ILE A 26 32.44 34.79 4.65
CA ILE A 26 32.18 34.18 5.95
C ILE A 26 30.87 34.81 6.43
N GLY A 27 29.75 34.27 5.95
CA GLY A 27 28.45 34.59 6.51
C GLY A 27 28.52 34.25 7.99
N LYS A 28 28.52 35.27 8.86
CA LYS A 28 28.39 35.09 10.31
C LYS A 28 27.19 34.16 10.52
N GLU A 29 27.43 32.90 10.83
CA GLU A 29 26.37 32.01 11.31
C GLU A 29 25.89 32.62 12.63
N ARG A 30 24.86 33.47 12.56
CA ARG A 30 24.21 34.01 13.75
C ARG A 30 23.76 32.81 14.55
N SER A 31 24.34 32.63 15.74
CA SER A 31 23.93 31.56 16.64
C SER A 31 22.44 31.75 16.91
N LYS A 32 21.64 30.81 16.41
CA LYS A 32 20.18 30.88 16.56
C LYS A 32 19.86 30.87 18.05
N THR A 33 19.14 31.90 18.50
CA THR A 33 18.70 32.03 19.90
C THR A 33 17.86 30.81 20.31
N SER A 34 17.82 30.49 21.61
CA SER A 34 17.06 29.36 22.15
C SER A 34 15.60 29.34 21.65
N ALA A 35 14.95 30.51 21.62
CA ALA A 35 13.60 30.68 21.09
C ALA A 35 13.48 30.32 19.59
N MET A 36 14.45 30.71 18.75
CA MET A 36 14.50 30.33 17.34
C MET A 36 14.68 28.82 17.16
N LYS A 37 15.47 28.15 18.02
CA LYS A 37 15.64 26.69 17.98
C LYS A 37 14.35 25.96 18.34
N VAL A 38 13.59 26.49 19.30
CA VAL A 38 12.26 25.95 19.66
C VAL A 38 11.25 26.16 18.53
N GLY A 39 11.21 27.35 17.91
CA GLY A 39 10.37 27.63 16.74
C GLY A 39 10.64 26.67 15.58
N LEU A 40 11.91 26.46 15.22
CA LEU A 40 12.30 25.51 14.18
C LEU A 40 11.95 24.06 14.53
N LYS A 41 11.96 23.67 15.81
CA LYS A 41 11.53 22.34 16.25
C LYS A 41 10.01 22.16 16.08
N ILE A 42 9.24 23.21 16.37
CA ILE A 42 7.78 23.22 16.19
C ILE A 42 7.44 23.17 14.70
N GLU A 43 8.09 23.99 13.86
CA GLU A 43 7.89 24.01 12.42
C GLU A 43 8.18 22.65 11.77
N ARG A 44 9.30 22.02 12.14
CA ARG A 44 9.62 20.65 11.67
C ARG A 44 8.53 19.65 12.06
N LYS A 45 8.01 19.72 13.28
CA LYS A 45 6.93 18.84 13.75
C LYS A 45 5.63 19.09 12.96
N ASN A 46 5.30 20.34 12.67
CA ASN A 46 4.10 20.72 11.93
C ASN A 46 4.20 20.30 10.46
N ALA A 47 5.33 20.52 9.80
CA ALA A 47 5.59 20.06 8.44
C ALA A 47 5.48 18.53 8.33
N SER A 48 6.05 17.78 9.28
CA SER A 48 5.90 16.31 9.33
C SER A 48 4.44 15.89 9.52
N LYS A 49 3.68 16.55 10.40
CA LYS A 49 2.25 16.27 10.58
C LYS A 49 1.45 16.54 9.30
N GLN A 50 1.77 17.62 8.58
CA GLN A 50 1.10 17.97 7.33
C GLN A 50 1.38 16.92 6.24
N LYS A 51 2.63 16.45 6.12
CA LYS A 51 2.99 15.36 5.20
C LYS A 51 2.25 14.06 5.52
N LEU A 52 2.16 13.69 6.81
CA LEU A 52 1.41 12.51 7.24
C LEU A 52 -0.09 12.62 6.94
N ARG A 53 -0.69 13.79 7.20
CA ARG A 53 -2.10 14.05 6.86
C ARG A 53 -2.33 13.94 5.36
N HIS A 54 -1.50 14.61 4.57
CA HIS A 54 -1.62 14.58 3.12
C HIS A 54 -1.48 13.15 2.56
N GLY A 55 -0.49 12.39 3.04
CA GLY A 55 -0.34 10.98 2.67
C GLY A 55 -1.56 10.13 3.04
N ARG A 56 -2.15 10.36 4.23
CA ARG A 56 -3.38 9.68 4.65
C ARG A 56 -4.57 10.07 3.77
N ASP A 57 -4.71 11.35 3.44
CA ASP A 57 -5.85 11.82 2.63
C ASP A 57 -5.77 11.28 1.20
N LEU A 58 -4.57 11.16 0.63
CA LEU A 58 -4.35 10.49 -0.65
C LEU A 58 -4.71 8.99 -0.60
N LEU A 59 -4.33 8.30 0.48
CA LEU A 59 -4.73 6.90 0.69
C LEU A 59 -6.26 6.79 0.78
N VAL A 60 -6.89 7.63 1.58
CA VAL A 60 -8.35 7.64 1.74
C VAL A 60 -9.03 7.95 0.40
N GLN A 61 -8.52 8.88 -0.41
CA GLN A 61 -9.08 9.13 -1.74
C GLN A 61 -8.96 7.92 -2.66
N LYS A 62 -7.81 7.23 -2.68
CA LYS A 62 -7.63 6.00 -3.47
C LYS A 62 -8.59 4.89 -3.02
N PHE A 63 -8.80 4.74 -1.71
CA PHE A 63 -9.65 3.68 -1.16
C PHE A 63 -11.12 4.07 -0.99
N ARG A 64 -11.51 5.34 -1.15
CA ARG A 64 -12.90 5.81 -1.05
C ARG A 64 -13.80 5.20 -2.12
N LEU A 65 -13.23 4.83 -3.27
CA LEU A 65 -13.91 4.12 -4.34
C LEU A 65 -14.08 2.63 -4.07
N HIS A 66 -13.58 2.10 -2.95
CA HIS A 66 -13.77 0.68 -2.59
C HIS A 66 -14.61 0.60 -1.32
N GLY A 67 -15.84 0.10 -1.42
CA GLY A 67 -16.76 0.02 -0.28
C GLY A 67 -18.22 -0.20 -0.68
N GLN A 68 -19.14 0.27 0.15
CA GLN A 68 -20.59 0.18 -0.04
C GLN A 68 -21.12 1.05 -1.20
N ILE A 69 -20.35 2.06 -1.64
CA ILE A 69 -20.73 3.03 -2.68
C ILE A 69 -19.83 2.90 -3.93
N GLY A 70 -18.80 2.04 -3.88
CA GLY A 70 -17.82 1.84 -4.95
C GLY A 70 -18.15 0.68 -5.89
N PRO A 71 -17.46 0.55 -7.06
CA PRO A 71 -17.56 -0.63 -7.90
C PRO A 71 -17.23 -1.91 -7.13
N SER A 72 -17.87 -3.02 -7.53
CA SER A 72 -17.56 -4.33 -6.99
C SER A 72 -16.15 -4.76 -7.42
N LYS A 73 -15.45 -5.47 -6.54
CA LYS A 73 -14.18 -6.08 -6.90
C LYS A 73 -14.42 -7.35 -7.68
N LEU A 74 -13.73 -7.49 -8.80
CA LEU A 74 -13.81 -8.68 -9.65
C LEU A 74 -12.90 -9.77 -9.09
N VAL A 75 -13.47 -10.95 -8.87
CA VAL A 75 -12.78 -12.14 -8.37
C VAL A 75 -12.91 -13.23 -9.43
N ALA A 76 -11.81 -13.57 -10.08
CA ALA A 76 -11.75 -14.71 -10.99
C ALA A 76 -11.66 -16.00 -10.18
N LEU A 77 -12.46 -17.01 -10.53
CA LEU A 77 -12.35 -18.35 -9.98
C LEU A 77 -11.79 -19.28 -11.05
N ILE A 78 -10.52 -19.62 -10.89
CA ILE A 78 -9.76 -20.44 -11.82
C ILE A 78 -9.55 -21.80 -11.17
N PRO A 79 -10.16 -22.87 -11.70
CA PRO A 79 -9.84 -24.20 -11.22
C PRO A 79 -8.36 -24.51 -11.54
N ILE A 80 -7.68 -25.28 -10.70
CA ILE A 80 -6.29 -25.70 -10.97
C ILE A 80 -6.30 -27.08 -11.66
N ASN A 81 -7.28 -27.91 -11.33
CA ASN A 81 -7.44 -29.27 -11.82
C ASN A 81 -8.85 -29.50 -12.35
N ASP A 82 -9.03 -30.45 -13.27
CA ASP A 82 -10.33 -30.81 -13.85
C ASP A 82 -11.34 -31.34 -12.82
N ASN A 83 -10.86 -31.88 -11.70
CA ASN A 83 -11.69 -32.39 -10.61
C ASN A 83 -12.26 -31.27 -9.69
N SER A 84 -11.96 -30.00 -9.99
CA SER A 84 -12.36 -28.87 -9.16
C SER A 84 -13.83 -28.52 -9.38
N ASN A 85 -14.65 -28.62 -8.34
CA ASN A 85 -16.06 -28.25 -8.40
C ASN A 85 -16.25 -26.73 -8.18
N ILE A 86 -16.15 -25.95 -9.27
CA ILE A 86 -16.36 -24.50 -9.24
C ILE A 86 -17.74 -24.10 -8.71
N PRO A 87 -18.86 -24.75 -9.12
CA PRO A 87 -20.17 -24.48 -8.54
C PRO A 87 -20.20 -24.60 -7.01
N GLN A 88 -19.56 -25.63 -6.45
CA GLN A 88 -19.49 -25.82 -5.01
C GLN A 88 -18.64 -24.74 -4.33
N ALA A 89 -17.50 -24.38 -4.89
CA ALA A 89 -16.67 -23.28 -4.38
C ALA A 89 -17.43 -21.95 -4.39
N MET A 90 -18.18 -21.67 -5.46
CA MET A 90 -19.06 -20.50 -5.57
C MET A 90 -20.12 -20.46 -4.48
N GLN A 91 -20.77 -21.59 -4.18
CA GLN A 91 -21.76 -21.67 -3.11
C GLN A 91 -21.15 -21.39 -1.73
N LEU A 92 -19.96 -21.93 -1.46
CA LEU A 92 -19.25 -21.70 -0.20
C LEU A 92 -18.85 -20.24 -0.03
N LEU A 93 -18.36 -19.59 -1.09
CA LEU A 93 -17.92 -18.19 -1.05
C LEU A 93 -19.08 -17.18 -0.95
N THR A 94 -20.30 -17.57 -1.32
CA THR A 94 -21.45 -16.66 -1.39
C THR A 94 -22.42 -16.80 -0.21
N GLU A 95 -22.17 -17.70 0.75
CA GLU A 95 -22.99 -17.94 1.96
C GLU A 95 -24.50 -17.67 1.74
N LYS A 96 -25.16 -18.62 1.06
CA LYS A 96 -26.62 -18.70 0.75
C LYS A 96 -27.06 -18.03 -0.55
N THR A 97 -27.45 -18.84 -1.53
CA THR A 97 -28.82 -18.85 -2.12
C THR A 97 -29.02 -20.20 -2.81
N GLU A 98 -30.13 -20.86 -2.50
CA GLU A 98 -30.61 -22.07 -3.17
C GLU A 98 -30.83 -21.79 -4.66
N LEU A 99 -30.33 -22.72 -5.48
CA LEU A 99 -30.70 -22.98 -6.87
C LEU A 99 -30.42 -21.91 -7.94
N ALA A 100 -30.03 -22.45 -9.10
CA ALA A 100 -30.06 -21.87 -10.44
C ALA A 100 -29.02 -20.79 -10.80
N LEU A 101 -27.81 -21.23 -11.18
CA LEU A 101 -27.38 -21.33 -12.60
C LEU A 101 -25.88 -21.65 -12.61
N GLU A 102 -25.51 -22.75 -13.26
CA GLU A 102 -24.13 -23.29 -13.35
C GLU A 102 -23.12 -22.39 -14.10
N SER A 103 -23.51 -21.17 -14.47
CA SER A 103 -22.72 -20.30 -15.35
C SER A 103 -22.81 -18.80 -15.03
N SER A 104 -23.56 -18.40 -13.99
CA SER A 104 -23.83 -16.98 -13.79
C SER A 104 -22.86 -16.37 -12.78
N VAL A 105 -22.08 -15.40 -13.24
CA VAL A 105 -21.35 -14.43 -12.42
C VAL A 105 -22.18 -14.01 -11.22
N ARG A 106 -21.63 -14.07 -10.00
CA ARG A 106 -22.37 -13.73 -8.77
C ARG A 106 -21.75 -12.55 -8.06
N THR A 107 -22.57 -11.58 -7.67
CA THR A 107 -22.13 -10.45 -6.85
C THR A 107 -22.69 -10.56 -5.44
N VAL A 108 -21.83 -10.51 -4.43
CA VAL A 108 -22.18 -10.61 -3.02
C VAL A 108 -21.54 -9.48 -2.22
N PHE A 109 -22.29 -8.94 -1.26
CA PHE A 109 -21.73 -8.01 -0.30
C PHE A 109 -21.00 -8.76 0.82
N SER A 110 -19.67 -8.66 0.84
CA SER A 110 -18.86 -9.24 1.90
C SER A 110 -18.87 -8.32 3.13
N ARG A 111 -19.46 -8.78 4.23
CA ARG A 111 -19.45 -8.04 5.50
C ARG A 111 -18.05 -7.87 6.08
N ALA A 112 -17.18 -8.85 5.88
CA ALA A 112 -15.80 -8.84 6.38
C ALA A 112 -14.97 -7.73 5.71
N SER A 113 -15.10 -7.57 4.39
CA SER A 113 -14.39 -6.53 3.63
C SER A 113 -15.19 -5.23 3.46
N LYS A 114 -16.48 -5.23 3.86
CA LYS A 114 -17.46 -4.13 3.66
C LYS A 114 -17.54 -3.67 2.20
N GLN A 115 -17.41 -4.61 1.27
CA GLN A 115 -17.29 -4.37 -0.17
C GLN A 115 -18.15 -5.38 -0.94
N PHE A 116 -18.62 -4.97 -2.11
CA PHE A 116 -19.21 -5.90 -3.08
C PHE A 116 -18.09 -6.66 -3.79
N LEU A 117 -18.24 -7.98 -3.89
CA LEU A 117 -17.35 -8.89 -4.61
C LEU A 117 -18.15 -9.55 -5.72
N THR A 118 -17.64 -9.53 -6.94
CA THR A 118 -18.23 -10.19 -8.11
C THR A 118 -17.36 -11.36 -8.50
N PHE A 119 -17.85 -12.57 -8.28
CA PHE A 119 -17.18 -13.81 -8.61
C PHE A 119 -17.51 -14.25 -10.03
N ILE A 120 -16.49 -14.52 -10.82
CA ILE A 120 -16.58 -14.92 -12.22
C ILE A 120 -15.90 -16.29 -12.38
N PRO A 121 -16.64 -17.37 -12.63
CA PRO A 121 -16.05 -18.68 -12.91
C PRO A 121 -15.39 -18.69 -14.29
N VAL A 122 -14.17 -19.24 -14.38
CA VAL A 122 -13.43 -19.36 -15.65
C VAL A 122 -13.48 -20.79 -16.17
N ASN A 123 -13.69 -20.92 -17.48
CA ASN A 123 -13.46 -22.17 -18.18
C ASN A 123 -11.98 -22.33 -18.55
N ILE A 124 -11.29 -23.30 -17.96
CA ILE A 124 -9.86 -23.61 -18.22
C ILE A 124 -9.62 -24.08 -19.66
N GLN A 125 -10.63 -24.65 -20.33
CA GLN A 125 -10.46 -25.25 -21.66
C GLN A 125 -9.90 -24.27 -22.71
N SER A 126 -10.02 -22.96 -22.45
CA SER A 126 -9.42 -21.90 -23.25
C SER A 126 -8.41 -21.12 -22.38
N PRO A 127 -7.09 -21.26 -22.61
CA PRO A 127 -6.09 -20.51 -21.84
C PRO A 127 -6.21 -19.00 -22.05
N PHE A 128 -6.70 -18.56 -23.21
CA PHE A 128 -6.94 -17.15 -23.48
C PHE A 128 -8.03 -16.56 -22.59
N SER A 129 -9.08 -17.34 -22.30
CA SER A 129 -10.15 -16.90 -21.39
C SER A 129 -9.66 -16.67 -19.97
N VAL A 130 -8.68 -17.47 -19.52
CA VAL A 130 -8.02 -17.27 -18.22
C VAL A 130 -7.21 -15.98 -18.22
N LEU A 131 -6.40 -15.76 -19.26
CA LEU A 131 -5.55 -14.56 -19.37
C LEU A 131 -6.39 -13.27 -19.48
N ASP A 132 -7.45 -13.29 -20.28
CA ASP A 132 -8.35 -12.17 -20.46
C ASP A 132 -9.03 -11.79 -19.14
N LEU A 133 -9.52 -12.78 -18.39
CA LEU A 133 -10.15 -12.49 -17.11
C LEU A 133 -9.13 -12.03 -16.06
N CYS A 134 -7.96 -12.64 -15.98
CA CYS A 134 -6.89 -12.19 -15.08
C CYS A 134 -6.42 -10.76 -15.41
N GLY A 135 -6.52 -10.32 -16.67
CA GLY A 135 -6.17 -8.96 -17.07
C GLY A 135 -7.14 -7.90 -16.54
N VAL A 136 -8.37 -8.29 -16.18
CA VAL A 136 -9.44 -7.38 -15.72
C VAL A 136 -9.78 -7.62 -14.23
N ALA A 137 -9.51 -8.81 -13.70
CA ALA A 137 -9.83 -9.17 -12.33
C ALA A 137 -8.93 -8.44 -11.31
N ASP A 138 -9.53 -8.04 -10.19
CA ASP A 138 -8.78 -7.48 -9.06
C ASP A 138 -8.10 -8.58 -8.23
N ILE A 139 -8.68 -9.79 -8.23
CA ILE A 139 -8.29 -10.96 -7.43
C ILE A 139 -8.50 -12.22 -8.29
N PHE A 140 -7.60 -13.19 -8.22
CA PHE A 140 -7.72 -14.52 -8.86
C PHE A 140 -7.09 -15.61 -8.00
#